data_AF-A0A840TJ31-F1
#
_entry.id   AF-A0A840TJ31-F1
#
_cell.length_a   1.000
_cell.length_b   1.000
_cell.length_c   1.000
_cell.angle_alpha   90.00
_cell.angle_beta   90.00
_cell.angle_gamma   90.00
#
_symmetry.space_group_name_H-M   'P 1'
#
loop_
_entity.id
_entity.type
_entity.pdbx_description
1 polymer ?
#
loop_
_entity_poly.entity_id
_entity_poly.type
_entity_poly.pdbx_seq_one_letter_code
_entity_poly.pdbx_strand_id
1 'polypeptide(L)' 'METLIIRSNNREKLEALKAVAKALKVSIISEEKPYDPEFVAKINESKKQFEGGEYEVIAVEDLWK' A
#
# COMPACT_ATOMS: atom_id res chain seq x y z
N MET A 1 2.32 -29.27 -4.91
CA MET A 1 1.48 -28.11 -5.27
C MET A 1 2.34 -27.20 -6.13
N GLU A 2 1.83 -26.80 -7.29
CA GLU A 2 2.56 -25.96 -8.24
C GLU A 2 1.97 -24.56 -8.21
N THR A 3 2.82 -23.52 -8.19
CA THR A 3 2.41 -22.12 -8.04
C THR A 3 2.86 -21.34 -9.27
N LEU A 4 1.89 -20.73 -9.97
CA LEU A 4 2.14 -19.87 -11.11
C LEU A 4 2.01 -18.39 -10.69
N ILE A 5 3.08 -17.61 -10.84
CA ILE A 5 3.09 -16.18 -10.52
C ILE A 5 3.10 -15.39 -11.83
N ILE A 6 2.02 -14.64 -12.08
CA ILE A 6 1.87 -13.81 -13.29
C ILE A 6 2.05 -12.34 -12.89
N ARG A 7 3.12 -11.70 -13.38
CA ARG A 7 3.39 -10.27 -13.16
C ARG A 7 3.02 -9.47 -14.41
N SER A 8 2.17 -8.46 -14.23
CA SER A 8 1.81 -7.49 -15.29
C SER A 8 2.39 -6.12 -14.97
N ASN A 9 2.87 -5.42 -16.00
CA ASN A 9 3.41 -4.06 -15.91
C ASN A 9 2.38 -2.96 -16.19
N ASN A 10 1.13 -3.31 -16.52
CA ASN A 10 0.04 -2.37 -16.76
C ASN A 10 -1.26 -2.85 -16.08
N ARG A 11 -2.01 -1.90 -15.52
CA ARG A 11 -3.33 -2.09 -14.89
C ARG A 11 -4.34 -2.75 -15.82
N GLU A 12 -4.39 -2.39 -17.10
CA GLU A 12 -5.38 -2.95 -18.06
C GLU A 12 -5.22 -4.47 -18.23
N LYS A 13 -3.97 -4.93 -18.35
CA LYS A 13 -3.64 -6.36 -18.44
C LYS A 13 -3.91 -7.09 -17.13
N LEU A 14 -3.78 -6.41 -15.98
CA LEU A 14 -4.11 -6.97 -14.68
C LEU A 14 -5.62 -7.24 -14.57
N GLU A 15 -6.44 -6.30 -15.02
CA GLU A 15 -7.90 -6.45 -15.01
C GLU A 15 -8.37 -7.59 -15.93
N ALA A 16 -7.75 -7.74 -17.11
CA ALA A 16 -8.01 -8.89 -17.98
C ALA A 16 -7.66 -10.23 -17.31
N LEU A 17 -6.50 -10.31 -16.63
CA LEU A 17 -6.11 -11.50 -15.87
C LEU A 17 -7.07 -11.81 -14.72
N LYS A 18 -7.55 -10.79 -14.00
CA LYS A 18 -8.57 -10.95 -12.95
C LYS A 18 -9.87 -11.50 -13.52
N ALA A 19 -10.31 -11.03 -14.69
CA ALA A 19 -11.53 -11.51 -15.34
C ALA A 19 -11.41 -13.00 -15.71
N VAL A 20 -10.27 -13.41 -16.27
CA VAL A 20 -9.99 -14.82 -16.60
C VAL A 20 -9.94 -15.68 -15.33
N ALA A 21 -9.22 -15.24 -14.29
CA ALA A 21 -9.15 -15.98 -13.02
C ALA A 21 -10.53 -16.14 -12.36
N LYS A 22 -11.38 -15.09 -12.41
CA LYS A 22 -12.76 -15.14 -11.92
C LYS A 22 -13.62 -16.13 -12.71
N ALA A 23 -13.49 -16.17 -14.04
CA ALA A 23 -14.19 -17.13 -14.89
C ALA A 23 -13.77 -18.58 -14.58
N LEU A 24 -12.50 -18.79 -14.25
CA LEU A 24 -11.95 -20.09 -13.87
C LEU A 24 -12.20 -20.46 -12.40
N LYS A 25 -12.89 -19.61 -11.62
CA LYS A 25 -13.13 -19.78 -10.17
C LYS A 25 -11.83 -19.97 -9.37
N VAL A 26 -10.74 -19.36 -9.81
CA VAL A 26 -9.44 -19.39 -9.13
C VAL A 26 -9.37 -18.22 -8.14
N SER A 27 -8.91 -18.50 -6.91
CA SER A 27 -8.68 -17.48 -5.89
C SER A 27 -7.47 -16.62 -6.27
N ILE A 28 -7.71 -15.31 -6.38
CA ILE A 28 -6.66 -14.33 -6.62
C ILE A 28 -6.09 -13.93 -5.26
N ILE A 29 -4.85 -14.33 -4.98
CA ILE A 29 -4.12 -13.85 -3.81
C ILE A 29 -3.50 -12.50 -4.21
N SER A 30 -4.19 -11.42 -3.86
CA SER A 30 -3.64 -10.07 -3.93
C SER A 30 -2.74 -9.88 -2.71
N GLU A 31 -1.44 -10.09 -2.87
CA GLU A 31 -0.47 -9.58 -1.91
C GLU A 31 -0.40 -8.06 -2.08
N GLU A 32 -1.33 -7.33 -1.46
CA GLU A 32 -1.00 -5.95 -1.10
C GLU A 32 0.21 -6.03 -0.20
N LYS A 33 1.35 -5.56 -0.71
CA LYS A 33 2.57 -5.53 0.09
C LYS A 33 2.26 -4.68 1.31
N PRO A 34 2.37 -5.23 2.53
CA PRO A 34 2.24 -4.41 3.71
C PRO A 34 3.28 -3.29 3.63
N TYR A 35 2.93 -2.12 4.15
CA TYR A 35 3.91 -1.06 4.33
C TYR A 35 5.09 -1.60 5.13
N ASP A 36 6.27 -1.04 4.86
CA ASP A 36 7.47 -1.37 5.60
C ASP A 36 7.21 -1.27 7.13
N PRO A 37 7.55 -2.29 7.93
CA PRO A 37 7.27 -2.28 9.36
C PRO A 37 7.88 -1.09 10.11
N GLU A 38 9.06 -0.62 9.69
CA GLU A 38 9.70 0.56 10.30
C GLU A 38 8.93 1.83 9.93
N PHE A 39 8.45 1.93 8.69
CA PHE A 39 7.53 3.00 8.28
C PHE A 39 6.25 3.02 9.14
N VAL A 40 5.61 1.87 9.34
CA VAL A 40 4.41 1.76 10.17
C VAL A 40 4.69 2.14 11.63
N ALA A 41 5.83 1.71 12.18
CA ALA A 41 6.26 2.08 13.53
C ALA A 41 6.42 3.59 13.68
N LYS A 42 7.08 4.25 12.72
CA LYS A 42 7.27 5.71 12.71
C LYS A 42 5.94 6.47 12.68
N ILE A 43 4.99 6.05 11.83
CA ILE A 43 3.68 6.69 11.76
C ILE A 43 2.92 6.56 13.08
N ASN A 44 2.99 5.40 13.73
CA ASN A 44 2.34 5.20 15.03
C ASN A 44 2.99 6.05 16.14
N GLU A 45 4.31 6.23 16.11
CA GLU A 45 5.00 7.16 17.00
C GLU A 45 4.56 8.61 16.78
N SER A 46 4.52 9.08 15.52
CA SER A 46 4.07 10.43 15.20
C SER A 46 2.62 10.70 15.66
N LYS A 47 1.74 9.70 15.61
CA LYS A 47 0.37 9.83 16.15
C LYS A 47 0.37 10.07 17.66
N LYS A 48 1.18 9.31 18.41
CA LYS A 48 1.30 9.49 19.87
C LYS A 48 1.87 10.87 20.23
N GLN A 49 2.88 11.32 19.50
CA GLN A 49 3.46 12.66 19.66
C GLN A 49 2.42 13.75 19.41
N PHE A 50 1.62 13.61 18.35
CA PHE A 50 0.52 14.54 18.07
C PHE A 50 -0.52 14.58 19.21
N GLU A 51 -0.94 13.41 19.71
CA GLU A 51 -1.83 13.30 20.88
C GLU A 51 -1.22 13.89 22.15
N GLY A 52 0.10 13.80 22.31
CA GLY A 52 0.87 14.39 23.40
C GLY A 52 1.17 15.88 23.27
N GLY A 53 0.80 16.52 22.15
CA GLY A 53 1.12 17.92 21.87
C GLY A 53 2.57 18.16 21.41
N GLU A 54 3.32 17.11 21.11
CA GLU A 54 4.69 17.15 20.60
C GLU A 54 4.69 17.30 19.07
N TYR A 55 4.18 18.43 18.56
CA TYR A 55 4.16 18.72 17.14
C TYR A 55 4.40 20.21 16.87
N GLU A 56 4.87 20.51 15.66
CA GLU A 56 4.98 21.89 15.16
C GLU A 56 4.04 22.06 13.96
N VAL A 57 3.37 23.20 13.90
CA VAL A 57 2.52 23.56 12.75
C VAL A 57 3.35 24.42 11.81
N ILE A 58 3.52 23.94 10.59
CA ILE A 58 4.20 24.66 9.52
C ILE A 58 3.13 25.22 8.58
N ALA A 59 3.20 26.51 8.27
CA ALA A 59 2.30 27.12 7.29
C ALA A 59 2.59 26.57 5.88
N VAL A 60 1.57 26.51 5.02
CA VAL A 60 1.73 25.95 3.67
C VAL A 60 2.75 26.76 2.85
N GLU A 61 2.82 28.07 3.07
CA GLU A 61 3.80 28.95 2.44
C GLU A 61 5.26 28.62 2.82
N ASP A 62 5.49 27.98 3.96
CA ASP A 62 6.83 27.60 4.44
C ASP A 62 7.26 26.19 3.99
N LEU A 63 6.37 25.39 3.39
CA LEU A 63 6.65 24.01 2.98
C LEU A 63 7.61 23.89 1.77
N TRP A 64 7.82 24.96 1.02
CA TRP A 64 8.52 24.96 -0.27
C TRP A 64 9.80 25.81 -0.30
N LYS A 65 10.37 26.12 0.86
CA LYS A 65 11.63 26.87 0.99
C LYS A 65 12.86 26.01 0.71
#